data_AF-A0A833Y4G0-F1
#
_entry.id   AF-A0A833Y4G0-F1
#
_cell.length_a   1.000
_cell.length_b   1.000
_cell.length_c   1.000
_cell.angle_alpha   90.00
_cell.angle_beta   90.00
_cell.angle_gamma   90.00
#
_symmetry.space_group_name_H-M   'P 1'
#
loop_
_entity.id
_entity.type
_entity.pdbx_description
1 polymer ?
#
loop_
_entity_poly.entity_id
_entity_poly.type
_entity_poly.pdbx_seq_one_letter_code
_entity_poly.pdbx_strand_id
1 'polypeptide(L)'
;MAHELLYSMKNMCQMKRPGVQVEIALVEGREKGPIIVEEARQQRVSLLVIGQGKQSSMLWSLMKRWAGKRNRGGVAEYCIQNAYCMTIAVRRKSRKLGGYLITTKRHKNFWLLA
;
A
#
# COMPACT_ATOMS: atom_id res chain seq x y z
N MET A 1 -18.43 3.59 -8.98
CA MET A 1 -17.54 4.22 -7.97
C MET A 1 -16.13 3.63 -7.99
N ALA A 2 -15.91 2.36 -7.63
CA ALA A 2 -14.55 1.79 -7.61
C ALA A 2 -13.90 1.72 -9.01
N HIS A 3 -14.68 1.34 -10.03
CA HIS A 3 -14.23 1.30 -11.42
C HIS A 3 -13.82 2.69 -11.93
N GLU A 4 -14.66 3.71 -11.74
CA GLU A 4 -14.37 5.09 -12.12
C GLU A 4 -13.07 5.64 -11.50
N LEU A 5 -12.83 5.35 -10.22
CA LEU A 5 -11.59 5.71 -9.55
C LEU A 5 -10.36 5.08 -10.23
N LEU A 6 -10.42 3.79 -10.58
CA LEU A 6 -9.32 3.10 -11.27
C LEU A 6 -9.03 3.70 -12.65
N TYR A 7 -10.07 4.06 -13.42
CA TYR A 7 -9.90 4.74 -14.70
C TYR A 7 -9.28 6.12 -14.54
N SER A 8 -9.71 6.90 -13.55
CA SER A 8 -9.09 8.19 -13.23
C SER A 8 -7.60 8.03 -12.90
N MET A 9 -7.24 7.03 -12.09
CA MET A 9 -5.85 6.72 -11.78
C MET A 9 -5.04 6.32 -13.02
N LYS A 10 -5.60 5.47 -13.89
CA LYS A 10 -4.97 5.08 -15.15
C LYS A 10 -4.66 6.30 -16.02
N ASN A 11 -5.65 7.18 -16.20
CA ASN A 11 -5.49 8.41 -16.99
C ASN A 11 -4.40 9.31 -16.40
N MET A 12 -4.36 9.48 -15.07
CA MET A 12 -3.30 10.26 -14.41
C MET A 12 -1.91 9.68 -14.65
N CYS A 13 -1.74 8.35 -14.57
CA CYS A 13 -0.46 7.70 -14.84
C CYS A 13 0.00 7.95 -16.29
N GLN A 14 -0.89 7.77 -17.26
CA GLN A 14 -0.60 7.98 -18.67
C GLN A 14 -0.28 9.44 -18.99
N MET A 15 -1.01 10.40 -18.40
CA MET A 15 -0.73 11.83 -18.56
C MET A 15 0.62 12.22 -17.94
N LYS A 16 0.95 11.69 -16.75
CA LYS A 16 2.19 12.03 -16.04
C LYS A 16 3.43 11.38 -16.67
N ARG A 17 3.26 10.23 -17.32
CA ARG A 17 4.36 9.54 -18.01
C ARG A 17 3.87 8.92 -19.32
N PRO A 18 3.81 9.73 -20.39
CA PRO A 18 3.47 9.24 -21.72
C PRO A 18 4.39 8.10 -22.15
N GLY A 19 3.84 7.09 -22.83
CA GLY A 19 4.59 5.91 -23.29
C GLY A 19 4.71 4.76 -22.27
N VAL A 20 4.25 4.95 -21.03
CA VAL A 20 4.11 3.82 -20.09
C VAL A 20 2.77 3.11 -20.32
N GLN A 21 2.82 1.79 -20.48
CA GLN A 21 1.63 0.94 -20.48
C GLN A 21 1.05 0.87 -19.08
N VAL A 22 -0.26 1.14 -18.96
CA VAL A 22 -0.97 1.14 -17.68
C VAL A 22 -2.17 0.20 -17.78
N GLU A 23 -2.15 -0.81 -16.92
CA GLU A 23 -3.22 -1.78 -16.76
C GLU A 23 -3.89 -1.58 -15.41
N ILE A 24 -5.17 -1.92 -15.34
CA ILE A 24 -5.96 -1.86 -14.12
C ILE A 24 -6.54 -3.23 -13.85
N ALA A 25 -6.52 -3.63 -12.58
CA ALA A 25 -7.16 -4.84 -12.11
C ALA A 25 -8.07 -4.49 -10.93
N LEU A 26 -9.28 -5.03 -10.95
CA LEU A 26 -10.20 -4.99 -9.82
C LEU A 26 -10.38 -6.41 -9.33
N VAL A 27 -9.92 -6.68 -8.10
CA VAL A 27 -10.00 -8.00 -7.50
C VAL A 27 -10.86 -7.91 -6.25
N GLU A 28 -11.87 -8.77 -6.18
CA GLU A 28 -12.74 -8.89 -5.02
C GLU A 28 -12.23 -9.98 -4.07
N GLY A 29 -12.43 -9.77 -2.78
CA GLY A 29 -12.26 -10.84 -1.81
C GLY A 29 -12.15 -10.36 -0.37
N ARG A 30 -12.07 -11.33 0.54
CA ARG A 30 -12.25 -11.11 1.98
C ARG A 30 -11.05 -10.45 2.63
N GLU A 31 -9.84 -10.87 2.28
CA GLU A 31 -8.60 -10.40 2.90
C GLU A 31 -7.67 -9.78 1.86
N LYS A 32 -7.51 -8.45 1.91
CA LYS A 32 -6.73 -7.69 0.92
C LYS A 32 -5.25 -8.09 0.84
N GLY A 33 -4.62 -8.40 1.99
CA GLY A 33 -3.19 -8.72 2.05
C GLY A 33 -2.81 -9.95 1.20
N PRO A 34 -3.39 -11.13 1.50
CA PRO A 34 -3.17 -12.33 0.69
C PRO A 34 -3.49 -12.12 -0.80
N ILE A 35 -4.60 -11.46 -1.12
CA ILE A 35 -5.03 -11.22 -2.51
C ILE A 35 -4.00 -10.37 -3.26
N ILE A 36 -3.52 -9.28 -2.67
CA ILE A 36 -2.51 -8.41 -3.30
C ILE A 36 -1.19 -9.17 -3.52
N VAL A 37 -0.77 -9.99 -2.54
CA VAL A 37 0.45 -10.80 -2.66
C VAL A 37 0.33 -11.83 -3.79
N GLU A 38 -0.80 -12.49 -3.89
CA GLU A 38 -1.05 -13.50 -4.91
C GLU A 38 -1.15 -12.86 -6.31
N GLU A 39 -1.86 -11.73 -6.44
CA GLU A 39 -1.95 -11.00 -7.71
C GLU A 39 -0.57 -10.52 -8.18
N ALA A 40 0.23 -9.96 -7.28
CA ALA A 40 1.60 -9.56 -7.57
C ALA A 40 2.44 -10.74 -8.10
N ARG A 41 2.20 -11.95 -7.58
CA ARG A 41 2.90 -13.19 -8.00
C ARG A 41 2.46 -13.66 -9.37
N GLN A 42 1.17 -13.69 -9.62
CA GLN A 42 0.60 -14.10 -10.91
C GLN A 42 1.07 -13.16 -12.04
N GLN A 43 1.08 -11.86 -11.78
CA GLN A 43 1.52 -10.82 -12.72
C GLN A 43 3.05 -10.67 -12.82
N ARG A 44 3.82 -11.44 -12.03
CA ARG A 44 5.29 -11.40 -12.04
C ARG A 44 5.90 -10.00 -11.83
N VAL A 45 5.25 -9.16 -11.03
CA VAL A 45 5.74 -7.80 -10.71
C VAL A 45 7.10 -7.84 -10.00
N SER A 46 8.03 -7.00 -10.43
CA SER A 46 9.35 -6.86 -9.80
C SER A 46 9.33 -5.98 -8.53
N LEU A 47 8.38 -5.05 -8.44
CA LEU A 47 8.23 -4.09 -7.35
C LEU A 47 6.74 -3.89 -7.00
N LEU A 48 6.41 -4.06 -5.73
CA LEU A 48 5.07 -3.81 -5.18
C LEU A 48 5.08 -2.56 -4.30
N VAL A 49 4.29 -1.55 -4.67
CA VAL A 49 4.13 -0.30 -3.90
C VAL A 49 2.73 -0.23 -3.29
N ILE A 50 2.65 -0.09 -1.97
CA ILE A 50 1.37 -0.05 -1.25
C ILE A 50 1.24 1.23 -0.43
N GLY A 51 0.12 1.93 -0.62
CA GLY A 51 -0.25 3.06 0.23
C GLY A 51 -0.56 2.59 1.66
N GLN A 52 0.21 3.07 2.63
CA GLN A 52 -0.05 2.87 4.04
C GLN A 52 -0.87 4.05 4.59
N GLY A 53 -2.16 3.81 4.82
CA GLY A 53 -3.04 4.79 5.46
C GLY A 53 -2.59 5.16 6.88
N LYS A 54 -3.03 6.32 7.36
CA LYS A 54 -2.80 6.71 8.76
C LYS A 54 -3.62 5.81 9.69
N GLN A 55 -2.95 4.97 10.48
CA GLN A 55 -3.53 4.40 11.70
C GLN A 55 -3.42 5.45 12.82
N SER A 56 -4.26 6.49 12.80
CA SER A 56 -4.05 7.62 13.73
C SER A 56 -5.29 8.16 14.41
N SER A 57 -6.34 7.38 14.64
CA SER A 57 -7.19 7.70 15.80
C SER A 57 -6.61 6.99 17.02
N MET A 58 -6.34 7.77 18.07
CA MET A 58 -6.00 7.22 19.40
C MET A 58 -7.06 6.19 19.82
N LEU A 59 -8.34 6.47 19.53
CA LEU A 59 -9.46 5.55 19.73
C LEU A 59 -9.26 4.19 19.07
N TRP A 60 -8.83 4.12 17.82
CA TRP A 60 -8.70 2.85 17.10
C TRP A 60 -7.47 2.06 17.53
N SER A 61 -6.40 2.75 17.93
CA SER A 61 -5.22 2.11 18.52
C SER A 61 -5.52 1.55 19.91
N LEU A 62 -6.32 2.27 20.71
CA LEU A 62 -6.82 1.81 22.00
C LEU A 62 -7.78 0.62 21.80
N MET A 63 -8.78 0.72 20.94
CA MET A 63 -9.73 -0.36 20.66
C MET A 63 -9.05 -1.67 20.21
N LYS A 64 -7.99 -1.61 19.41
CA LYS A 64 -7.19 -2.80 19.05
C LYS A 64 -6.46 -3.44 20.22
N ARG A 65 -6.01 -2.66 21.21
CA ARG A 65 -5.39 -3.18 22.44
C ARG A 65 -6.41 -3.94 23.29
N TRP A 66 -7.63 -3.43 23.37
CA TRP A 66 -8.72 -4.04 24.16
C TRP A 66 -9.29 -5.30 23.49
N ALA A 67 -9.27 -5.35 22.16
CA ALA A 67 -9.77 -6.50 21.40
C ALA A 67 -8.83 -7.73 21.40
N GLY A 68 -7.77 -7.77 22.23
CA GLY A 68 -6.84 -8.91 22.33
C GLY A 68 -6.14 -9.31 21.03
N LYS A 69 -6.25 -8.48 19.98
CA LYS A 69 -5.82 -8.82 18.63
C LYS A 69 -4.31 -8.64 18.58
N ARG A 70 -3.58 -9.74 18.85
CA ARG A 70 -2.15 -9.87 18.52
C ARG A 70 -1.95 -9.29 17.13
N ASN A 71 -1.04 -8.32 17.07
CA ASN A 71 -0.67 -7.48 15.94
C ASN A 71 -0.76 -8.19 14.57
N ARG A 72 -1.95 -8.34 13.98
CA ARG A 72 -2.10 -8.63 12.55
C ARG A 72 -1.72 -7.33 11.87
N GLY A 73 -0.43 -7.22 11.52
CA GLY A 73 0.09 -6.10 10.74
C GLY A 73 -0.88 -5.79 9.61
N GLY A 74 -1.19 -4.50 9.40
CA GLY A 74 -2.15 -4.10 8.37
C GLY A 74 -1.73 -4.61 6.98
N VAL A 75 -2.61 -4.45 5.99
CA VAL A 75 -2.39 -4.94 4.61
C VAL A 75 -0.97 -4.69 4.10
N ALA A 76 -0.42 -3.49 4.33
CA ALA A 76 0.94 -3.12 3.96
C ALA A 76 2.03 -3.98 4.63
N GLU A 77 1.94 -4.22 5.95
CA GLU A 77 2.91 -5.07 6.66
C GLU A 77 2.77 -6.53 6.22
N TYR A 78 1.54 -7.02 6.01
CA TYR A 78 1.33 -8.36 5.45
C TYR A 78 2.04 -8.53 4.10
N CYS A 79 1.89 -7.57 3.19
CA CYS A 79 2.52 -7.63 1.88
C CYS A 79 4.05 -7.52 1.99
N ILE A 80 4.60 -6.64 2.84
CA ILE A 80 6.05 -6.54 3.06
C ILE A 80 6.66 -7.88 3.50
N GLN A 81 5.94 -8.66 4.31
CA GLN A 81 6.45 -9.92 4.83
C GLN A 81 6.29 -11.08 3.85
N ASN A 82 5.19 -11.12 3.10
CA ASN A 82 4.76 -12.30 2.35
C ASN A 82 4.91 -12.18 0.82
N ALA A 83 5.07 -10.97 0.27
CA ALA A 83 5.30 -10.82 -1.16
C ALA A 83 6.66 -11.39 -1.57
N TYR A 84 6.70 -12.07 -2.71
CA TYR A 84 7.91 -12.64 -3.28
C TYR A 84 8.85 -11.59 -3.92
N CYS A 85 8.33 -10.38 -4.17
CA CYS A 85 9.05 -9.29 -4.84
C CYS A 85 9.45 -8.18 -3.85
N MET A 86 10.28 -7.23 -4.32
CA MET A 86 10.60 -6.05 -3.52
C MET A 86 9.31 -5.31 -3.19
N THR A 87 9.05 -5.07 -1.90
CA THR A 87 7.79 -4.46 -1.44
C THR A 87 8.05 -3.23 -0.59
N ILE A 88 7.36 -2.15 -0.93
CA ILE A 88 7.52 -0.83 -0.34
C ILE A 88 6.15 -0.31 0.11
N ALA A 89 6.01 -0.02 1.39
CA ALA A 89 4.86 0.70 1.92
C ALA A 89 5.16 2.20 2.02
N VAL A 90 4.25 3.03 1.53
CA VAL A 90 4.42 4.49 1.45
C VAL A 90 3.31 5.18 2.23
N ARG A 91 3.65 6.06 3.17
CA ARG A 91 2.69 6.93 3.86
C ARG A 91 3.12 8.38 3.83
N ARG A 92 2.15 9.29 3.83
CA ARG A 92 2.45 10.73 3.98
C ARG A 92 3.04 11.01 5.36
N LYS A 93 4.18 11.73 5.42
CA LYS A 93 4.85 12.12 6.68
C LYS A 93 3.95 13.06 7.49
N SER A 94 3.57 14.18 6.88
CA SER A 94 2.70 15.19 7.48
C SER A 94 1.72 15.76 6.46
N ARG A 95 0.55 16.21 6.95
CA ARG A 95 -0.38 16.98 6.10
C ARG A 95 0.17 18.37 5.79
N LYS A 96 0.93 18.98 6.72
CA LYS A 96 1.45 20.34 6.59
C LYS A 96 2.81 20.40 5.90
N LEU A 97 3.74 19.52 6.31
CA LEU A 97 5.16 19.61 5.95
C LEU A 97 5.55 18.80 4.70
N GLY A 98 4.57 18.26 3.96
CA GLY A 98 4.83 17.40 2.80
C GLY A 98 5.59 16.11 3.14
N GLY A 99 6.16 15.49 2.11
CA GLY A 99 7.03 14.32 2.22
C GLY A 99 6.32 12.98 2.47
N TYR A 100 7.07 11.91 2.20
CA TYR A 100 6.62 10.53 2.35
C TYR A 100 7.58 9.73 3.22
N LEU A 101 7.04 8.85 4.04
CA LEU A 101 7.80 7.84 4.78
C LEU A 101 7.64 6.51 4.08
N ILE A 102 8.75 5.80 4.00
CA ILE A 102 8.83 4.50 3.35
C ILE A 102 9.15 3.42 4.38
N THR A 103 8.49 2.27 4.23
CA THR A 103 8.77 1.07 4.99
C THR A 103 9.01 -0.08 4.02
N THR A 104 10.08 -0.83 4.26
CA THR A 104 10.44 -2.07 3.56
C THR A 104 10.63 -3.17 4.60
N LYS A 105 10.98 -4.38 4.15
CA LYS A 105 11.26 -5.51 5.05
C LYS A 105 12.44 -5.23 6.00
N ARG A 106 13.45 -4.49 5.54
CA ARG A 106 14.70 -4.22 6.31
C ARG A 106 14.68 -2.90 7.05
N HIS A 107 14.02 -1.88 6.50
CA HIS A 107 14.03 -0.53 7.06
C HIS A 107 12.62 0.01 7.19
N LYS A 108 12.29 0.54 8.37
CA LYS A 108 10.97 1.09 8.67
C LYS A 108 11.01 2.61 8.77
N ASN A 109 9.98 3.26 8.24
CA ASN A 109 9.74 4.72 8.35
C ASN A 109 10.93 5.61 7.98
N PHE A 110 11.77 5.20 7.02
CA PHE A 110 12.84 6.09 6.56
C PHE A 110 12.25 7.15 5.62
N TRP A 111 12.75 8.37 5.74
CA TRP A 111 12.35 9.50 4.91
C TRP A 111 13.32 9.58 3.73
N LEU A 112 12.82 9.46 2.51
CA LEU A 112 13.58 9.91 1.35
C LEU A 112 13.45 11.44 1.30
N LEU A 113 14.58 12.13 1.35
CA LEU A 113 14.65 13.53 0.96
C LEU A 113 14.21 13.58 -0.50
N ALA A 114 13.04 14.14 -0.75
CA ALA A 114 12.50 14.44 -2.07
C ALA A 114 12.33 15.95 -2.15
#